data_AF-A0A3A4SLR3-F1
#
_entry.id   AF-A0A3A4SLR3-F1
#
_cell.length_a   1.000
_cell.length_b   1.000
_cell.length_c   1.000
_cell.angle_alpha   90.00
_cell.angle_beta   90.00
_cell.angle_gamma   90.00
#
_symmetry.space_group_name_H-M   'P 1'
#
loop_
_entity.id
_entity.type
_entity.pdbx_description
1 polymer ?
#
loop_
_entity_poly.entity_id
_entity_poly.type
_entity_poly.pdbx_seq_one_letter_code
_entity_poly.pdbx_strand_id
1 'polypeptide(L)'
;MDDQPGLNESPNESDAFVPEKMAEPDASAPVPAQDEDAMIEESVQFINRTVAQMMFGASIIIGEHLLTRYFAGDIELAMSHAPNKSISFNRLCRRPHISLTRRVLGGMVSVAAQERYFQSIGLDAGKLHYTHKLSLTRLPNDGAKSELVFDCIRENLPSRKLNLRINELIRISNPPPAITSESIVGQYAKAVDQFLGKTVMPEFLADKTNLYQLERETQERLRQQAIEWIEEMEARRAACADLIIRLEDVIAHPNS
;
A
#
# COMPACT_ATOMS: atom_id res chain seq x y z
N MET A 1 -72.27 -23.33 18.67
CA MET A 1 -72.53 -22.77 20.01
C MET A 1 -71.21 -22.14 20.41
N ASP A 2 -70.92 -20.86 20.16
CA ASP A 2 -71.75 -19.67 19.88
C ASP A 2 -70.94 -18.78 18.90
N ASP A 3 -71.51 -18.40 17.75
CA ASP A 3 -72.20 -17.12 17.47
C ASP A 3 -71.29 -15.86 17.45
N GLN A 4 -71.18 -15.28 16.24
CA GLN A 4 -70.66 -13.94 15.85
C GLN A 4 -71.53 -12.81 16.47
N PRO A 5 -71.41 -11.47 16.19
CA PRO A 5 -70.58 -10.66 15.25
C PRO A 5 -69.96 -9.38 15.93
N GLY A 6 -69.17 -8.49 15.34
CA GLY A 6 -69.43 -7.60 14.20
C GLY A 6 -68.82 -6.19 14.43
N LEU A 7 -68.94 -5.32 13.41
CA LEU A 7 -68.59 -3.88 13.32
C LEU A 7 -67.12 -3.62 12.89
N ASN A 8 -66.79 -3.32 11.63
CA ASN A 8 -67.34 -2.39 10.63
C ASN A 8 -67.26 -0.91 11.06
N GLU A 9 -66.11 -0.29 10.85
CA GLU A 9 -66.01 1.17 10.63
C GLU A 9 -65.00 1.43 9.51
N SER A 10 -65.53 1.78 8.34
CA SER A 10 -64.86 2.64 7.37
C SER A 10 -65.44 4.04 7.56
N PRO A 11 -64.60 5.05 7.75
CA PRO A 11 -64.68 6.25 6.89
C PRO A 11 -63.25 6.76 6.60
N ASN A 12 -62.95 7.58 5.59
CA ASN A 12 -63.78 8.44 4.80
C ASN A 12 -63.06 8.79 3.49
N GLU A 13 -63.87 9.22 2.54
CA GLU A 13 -63.51 9.77 1.24
C GLU A 13 -62.52 10.94 1.29
N SER A 14 -61.65 10.91 0.29
CA SER A 14 -61.18 12.05 -0.50
C SER A 14 -60.59 13.24 0.27
N ASP A 15 -59.32 13.13 0.62
CA ASP A 15 -58.45 14.31 0.59
C ASP A 15 -57.77 14.32 -0.78
N ALA A 16 -58.39 15.07 -1.71
CA ALA A 16 -57.81 15.32 -3.02
C ALA A 16 -56.50 16.07 -2.82
N PHE A 17 -55.39 15.38 -3.02
CA PHE A 17 -54.05 15.93 -3.06
C PHE A 17 -53.97 16.94 -4.21
N VAL A 18 -54.33 18.19 -3.94
CA VAL A 18 -54.03 19.33 -4.80
C VAL A 18 -52.51 19.44 -4.77
N PRO A 19 -51.79 19.24 -5.90
CA PRO A 19 -50.37 19.51 -5.93
C PRO A 19 -50.23 21.00 -5.69
N GLU A 20 -49.78 21.36 -4.50
CA GLU A 20 -49.32 22.70 -4.20
C GLU A 20 -48.30 23.04 -5.28
N LYS A 21 -48.68 24.04 -6.09
CA LYS A 21 -47.94 24.50 -7.25
C LYS A 21 -46.56 24.90 -6.74
N MET A 22 -45.61 23.97 -6.81
CA MET A 22 -44.21 24.20 -6.47
C MET A 22 -43.79 25.41 -7.28
N ALA A 23 -43.62 26.54 -6.58
CA ALA A 23 -43.06 27.74 -7.16
C ALA A 23 -41.75 27.31 -7.83
N GLU A 24 -41.64 27.59 -9.13
CA GLU A 24 -40.39 27.38 -9.85
C GLU A 24 -39.27 28.02 -9.04
N PRO A 25 -38.20 27.27 -8.71
CA PRO A 25 -37.11 27.80 -7.93
C PRO A 25 -36.54 28.99 -8.69
N ASP A 26 -36.68 30.16 -8.07
CA ASP A 26 -36.16 31.43 -8.55
C ASP A 26 -34.71 31.20 -9.00
N ALA A 27 -34.44 31.48 -10.27
CA ALA A 27 -33.18 31.16 -10.92
C ALA A 27 -32.05 31.78 -10.10
N SER A 28 -31.37 30.93 -9.33
CA SER A 28 -30.31 31.35 -8.42
C SER A 28 -29.26 32.07 -9.25
N ALA A 29 -28.97 33.33 -8.88
CA ALA A 29 -28.02 34.16 -9.58
C ALA A 29 -26.70 33.39 -9.80
N PRO A 30 -26.06 33.51 -10.98
CA PRO A 30 -24.85 32.76 -11.28
C PRO A 30 -23.81 33.07 -10.22
N VAL A 31 -23.41 32.02 -9.49
CA VAL A 31 -22.33 32.06 -8.51
C VAL A 31 -21.08 32.52 -9.27
N PRO A 32 -20.37 33.57 -8.82
CA PRO A 32 -19.15 33.99 -9.48
C PRO A 32 -18.15 32.84 -9.48
N ALA A 33 -17.44 32.61 -10.59
CA ALA A 33 -16.59 31.43 -10.79
C ALA A 33 -15.56 31.17 -9.66
N GLN A 34 -15.11 32.23 -8.96
CA GLN A 34 -14.20 32.11 -7.81
C GLN A 34 -14.85 31.44 -6.59
N ASP A 35 -16.16 31.62 -6.38
CA ASP A 35 -16.91 30.95 -5.32
C ASP A 35 -17.24 29.50 -5.71
N GLU A 36 -17.42 29.22 -7.01
CA GLU A 36 -17.63 27.87 -7.54
C GLU A 36 -16.39 26.98 -7.34
N ASP A 37 -15.20 27.48 -7.69
CA ASP A 37 -13.94 26.75 -7.49
C ASP A 37 -13.68 26.43 -6.01
N ALA A 38 -14.00 27.35 -5.10
CA ALA A 38 -13.87 27.13 -3.66
C ALA A 38 -14.84 26.06 -3.15
N MET A 39 -16.10 26.05 -3.62
CA MET A 39 -17.09 25.03 -3.28
C MET A 39 -16.71 23.64 -3.82
N ILE A 40 -16.12 23.59 -5.02
CA ILE A 40 -15.59 22.35 -5.60
C ILE A 40 -14.45 21.81 -4.74
N GLU A 41 -13.48 22.65 -4.36
CA GLU A 41 -12.35 22.23 -3.54
C GLU A 41 -12.80 21.73 -2.16
N GLU A 42 -13.74 22.43 -1.50
CA GLU A 42 -14.34 21.97 -0.25
C GLU A 42 -15.03 20.60 -0.41
N SER A 43 -15.81 20.43 -1.48
CA SER A 43 -16.50 19.16 -1.79
C SER A 43 -15.51 18.02 -2.03
N VAL A 44 -14.44 18.27 -2.78
CA VAL A 44 -13.36 17.31 -3.04
C VAL A 44 -12.69 16.90 -1.72
N GLN A 45 -12.37 17.86 -0.84
CA GLN A 45 -11.79 17.57 0.47
C GLN A 45 -12.74 16.75 1.36
N PHE A 46 -14.03 17.06 1.35
CA PHE A 46 -15.05 16.31 2.09
C PHE A 46 -15.18 14.87 1.60
N ILE A 47 -15.28 14.67 0.28
CA ILE A 47 -15.37 13.34 -0.36
C ILE A 47 -14.13 12.52 -0.01
N ASN A 48 -12.95 13.09 -0.21
CA ASN A 48 -11.68 12.40 0.08
C ASN A 48 -11.57 11.99 1.55
N ARG A 49 -11.97 12.87 2.48
CA ARG A 49 -11.98 12.58 3.92
C ARG A 49 -12.95 11.45 4.25
N THR A 50 -14.15 11.48 3.68
CA THR A 50 -15.21 10.49 3.93
C THR A 50 -14.81 9.11 3.39
N VAL A 51 -14.33 9.04 2.15
CA VAL A 51 -13.84 7.80 1.54
C VAL A 51 -12.69 7.22 2.36
N ALA A 52 -11.74 8.05 2.79
CA ALA A 52 -10.62 7.59 3.62
C ALA A 52 -11.10 7.03 4.97
N GLN A 53 -12.08 7.65 5.62
CA GLN A 53 -12.67 7.15 6.87
C GLN A 53 -13.40 5.82 6.67
N MET A 54 -14.21 5.69 5.62
CA MET A 54 -14.91 4.44 5.30
C MET A 54 -13.92 3.31 4.99
N MET A 55 -12.91 3.58 4.18
CA MET A 55 -11.85 2.62 3.86
C MET A 55 -11.07 2.20 5.11
N PHE A 56 -10.82 3.13 6.03
CA PHE A 56 -10.19 2.83 7.31
C PHE A 56 -11.05 1.88 8.15
N GLY A 57 -12.33 2.22 8.38
CA GLY A 57 -13.25 1.39 9.14
C GLY A 57 -13.39 -0.01 8.55
N ALA A 58 -13.57 -0.09 7.22
CA ALA A 58 -13.63 -1.36 6.50
C ALA A 58 -12.33 -2.19 6.67
N SER A 59 -11.16 -1.54 6.61
CA SER A 59 -9.86 -2.21 6.78
C SER A 59 -9.72 -2.85 8.17
N ILE A 60 -10.16 -2.16 9.23
CA ILE A 60 -10.16 -2.72 10.59
C ILE A 60 -11.10 -3.92 10.68
N ILE A 61 -12.34 -3.79 10.20
CA ILE A 61 -13.35 -4.86 10.26
C ILE A 61 -12.87 -6.10 9.50
N ILE A 62 -12.33 -5.93 8.29
CA ILE A 62 -11.78 -7.03 7.47
C ILE A 62 -10.59 -7.67 8.18
N GLY A 63 -9.64 -6.86 8.65
CA GLY A 63 -8.45 -7.34 9.35
C GLY A 63 -8.82 -8.15 10.60
N GLU A 64 -9.74 -7.63 11.40
CA GLU A 64 -10.23 -8.27 12.62
C GLU A 64 -10.97 -9.59 12.35
N HIS A 65 -11.82 -9.60 11.32
CA HIS A 65 -12.49 -10.82 10.88
C HIS A 65 -11.47 -11.89 10.48
N LEU A 66 -10.47 -11.54 9.67
CA LEU A 66 -9.44 -12.48 9.22
C LEU A 66 -8.58 -12.98 10.39
N LEU A 67 -8.13 -12.07 11.25
CA LEU A 67 -7.29 -12.37 12.42
C LEU A 67 -8.01 -13.33 13.37
N THR A 68 -9.28 -13.07 13.67
CA THR A 68 -10.08 -13.90 14.59
C THR A 68 -10.45 -15.23 13.95
N ARG A 69 -10.97 -15.22 12.71
CA ARG A 69 -11.57 -16.41 12.09
C ARG A 69 -10.54 -17.43 11.63
N TYR A 70 -9.40 -16.96 11.12
CA TYR A 70 -8.42 -17.83 10.46
C TYR A 70 -7.10 -17.98 11.22
N PHE A 71 -6.78 -17.04 12.10
CA PHE A 71 -5.52 -17.03 12.84
C PHE A 71 -5.71 -17.05 14.35
N ALA A 72 -6.94 -17.21 14.85
CA ALA A 72 -7.26 -17.31 16.28
C ALA A 72 -6.68 -16.16 17.15
N GLY A 73 -6.53 -14.97 16.57
CA GLY A 73 -5.91 -13.82 17.25
C GLY A 73 -4.39 -13.78 17.20
N ASP A 74 -3.73 -14.79 16.64
CA ASP A 74 -2.27 -14.88 16.53
C ASP A 74 -1.77 -14.16 15.28
N ILE A 75 -1.18 -12.97 15.51
CA ILE A 75 -0.59 -12.16 14.45
C ILE A 75 0.67 -12.78 13.85
N GLU A 76 1.47 -13.49 14.65
CA GLU A 76 2.70 -14.14 14.17
C GLU A 76 2.36 -15.26 13.19
N LEU A 77 1.32 -16.04 13.50
CA LEU A 77 0.79 -17.04 12.58
C LEU A 77 0.25 -16.42 11.29
N ALA A 78 -0.44 -15.29 11.37
CA ALA A 78 -0.97 -14.59 10.20
C ALA A 78 0.16 -14.12 9.26
N MET A 79 1.23 -13.56 9.84
CA MET A 79 2.36 -13.00 9.12
C MET A 79 3.42 -14.03 8.72
N SER A 80 3.38 -15.22 9.30
CA SER A 80 4.31 -16.32 8.99
C SER A 80 4.37 -16.65 7.49
N HIS A 81 5.57 -16.91 7.01
CA HIS A 81 5.83 -17.38 5.63
C HIS A 81 5.92 -18.90 5.53
N ALA A 82 5.60 -19.64 6.59
CA ALA A 82 5.69 -21.09 6.62
C ALA A 82 4.86 -21.73 5.48
N PRO A 83 5.44 -22.66 4.69
CA PRO A 83 4.78 -23.25 3.53
C PRO A 83 3.60 -24.15 3.91
N ASN A 84 3.64 -24.72 5.11
CA ASN A 84 2.65 -25.65 5.65
C ASN A 84 1.49 -24.96 6.41
N LYS A 85 1.40 -23.62 6.37
CA LYS A 85 0.28 -22.94 7.03
C LYS A 85 -1.05 -23.27 6.37
N SER A 86 -2.02 -23.67 7.18
CA SER A 86 -3.34 -24.13 6.73
C SER A 86 -4.07 -23.10 5.86
N ILE A 87 -3.92 -21.82 6.21
CA ILE A 87 -4.54 -20.68 5.54
C ILE A 87 -3.49 -19.61 5.27
N SER A 88 -3.42 -19.19 4.01
CA SER A 88 -2.55 -18.11 3.58
C SER A 88 -3.34 -17.04 2.85
N PHE A 89 -2.90 -15.78 2.97
CA PHE A 89 -3.45 -14.68 2.20
C PHE A 89 -3.39 -14.94 0.69
N ASN A 90 -2.34 -15.63 0.21
CA ASN A 90 -2.25 -16.08 -1.18
C ASN A 90 -3.43 -16.99 -1.58
N ARG A 91 -3.82 -17.92 -0.70
CA ARG A 91 -4.94 -18.82 -0.95
C ARG A 91 -6.28 -18.07 -0.95
N LEU A 92 -6.45 -17.05 -0.11
CA LEU A 92 -7.63 -16.18 -0.11
C LEU A 92 -7.70 -15.36 -1.40
N CYS A 93 -6.64 -14.66 -1.78
CA CYS A 93 -6.60 -13.80 -2.96
C CYS A 93 -6.71 -14.55 -4.30
N ARG A 94 -6.57 -15.88 -4.33
CA ARG A 94 -6.83 -16.68 -5.53
C ARG A 94 -8.33 -16.85 -5.83
N ARG A 95 -9.23 -16.42 -4.93
CA ARG A 95 -10.67 -16.48 -5.16
C ARG A 95 -11.10 -15.32 -6.08
N PRO A 96 -11.89 -15.60 -7.13
CA PRO A 96 -12.22 -14.60 -8.17
C PRO A 96 -13.03 -13.41 -7.62
N HIS A 97 -13.69 -13.57 -6.48
CA HIS A 97 -14.51 -12.52 -5.86
C HIS A 97 -13.71 -11.58 -4.95
N ILE A 98 -12.41 -11.80 -4.75
CA ILE A 98 -11.57 -10.96 -3.91
C ILE A 98 -10.69 -10.09 -4.81
N SER A 99 -10.97 -8.79 -4.83
CA SER A 99 -10.17 -7.78 -5.55
C SER A 99 -8.91 -7.35 -4.80
N LEU A 100 -8.77 -7.74 -3.52
CA LEU A 100 -7.65 -7.34 -2.66
C LEU A 100 -6.43 -8.23 -2.86
N THR A 101 -5.25 -7.61 -2.84
CA THR A 101 -3.97 -8.33 -2.91
C THR A 101 -3.57 -8.89 -1.55
N ARG A 102 -2.67 -9.89 -1.54
CA ARG A 102 -2.09 -10.44 -0.31
C ARG A 102 -1.48 -9.34 0.58
N ARG A 103 -0.81 -8.37 -0.02
CA ARG A 103 -0.14 -7.28 0.70
C ARG A 103 -1.16 -6.40 1.43
N VAL A 104 -2.26 -6.08 0.77
CA VAL A 104 -3.35 -5.27 1.36
C VAL A 104 -4.00 -6.02 2.52
N LEU A 105 -4.35 -7.30 2.33
CA LEU A 105 -4.93 -8.12 3.41
C LEU A 105 -3.98 -8.25 4.60
N GLY A 106 -2.69 -8.48 4.35
CA GLY A 106 -1.68 -8.53 5.42
C GLY A 106 -1.63 -7.21 6.20
N GLY A 107 -1.61 -6.08 5.51
CA GLY A 107 -1.65 -4.75 6.14
C GLY A 107 -2.90 -4.54 7.00
N MET A 108 -4.09 -4.90 6.50
CA MET A 108 -5.35 -4.81 7.25
C MET A 108 -5.30 -5.63 8.55
N VAL A 109 -4.81 -6.87 8.48
CA VAL A 109 -4.66 -7.76 9.65
C VAL A 109 -3.64 -7.19 10.64
N SER A 110 -2.50 -6.71 10.17
CA SER A 110 -1.49 -6.08 11.04
C SER A 110 -2.04 -4.84 11.75
N VAL A 111 -2.81 -4.01 11.05
CA VAL A 111 -3.43 -2.83 11.65
C VAL A 111 -4.51 -3.24 12.67
N ALA A 112 -5.33 -4.26 12.40
CA ALA A 112 -6.31 -4.74 13.36
C ALA A 112 -5.64 -5.28 14.65
N ALA A 113 -4.56 -6.07 14.51
CA ALA A 113 -3.78 -6.53 15.67
C ALA A 113 -3.17 -5.36 16.46
N GLN A 114 -2.71 -4.33 15.75
CA GLN A 114 -2.19 -3.10 16.34
C GLN A 114 -3.27 -2.32 17.12
N GLU A 115 -4.51 -2.25 16.60
CA GLU A 115 -5.63 -1.64 17.34
C GLU A 115 -5.95 -2.38 18.63
N ARG A 116 -5.95 -3.73 18.60
CA ARG A 116 -6.12 -4.54 19.82
C ARG A 116 -5.03 -4.23 20.86
N TYR A 117 -3.79 -4.08 20.41
CA TYR A 117 -2.69 -3.68 21.29
C TYR A 117 -2.95 -2.30 21.91
N PHE A 118 -3.29 -1.28 21.12
CA PHE A 118 -3.59 0.06 21.63
C PHE A 118 -4.76 0.06 22.62
N GLN A 119 -5.82 -0.68 22.33
CA GLN A 119 -6.95 -0.85 23.25
C GLN A 119 -6.52 -1.52 24.56
N SER A 120 -5.67 -2.55 24.49
CA SER A 120 -5.19 -3.27 25.68
C SER A 120 -4.38 -2.40 26.65
N ILE A 121 -3.71 -1.36 26.13
CA ILE A 121 -2.95 -0.39 26.93
C ILE A 121 -3.73 0.90 27.21
N GLY A 122 -5.02 0.96 26.85
CA GLY A 122 -5.87 2.13 27.07
C GLY A 122 -5.50 3.35 26.22
N LEU A 123 -4.79 3.16 25.11
CA LEU A 123 -4.37 4.24 24.22
C LEU A 123 -5.46 4.52 23.17
N ASP A 124 -5.98 5.75 23.16
CA ASP A 124 -6.90 6.21 22.11
C ASP A 124 -6.14 6.55 20.82
N ALA A 125 -6.08 5.57 19.91
CA ALA A 125 -5.49 5.71 18.59
C ALA A 125 -6.48 6.27 17.54
N GLY A 126 -7.66 6.76 17.93
CA GLY A 126 -8.69 7.28 17.02
C GLY A 126 -8.21 8.47 16.18
N LYS A 127 -7.25 9.25 16.70
CA LYS A 127 -6.64 10.40 16.02
C LYS A 127 -5.59 10.03 14.97
N LEU A 128 -5.18 8.75 14.90
CA LEU A 128 -4.20 8.30 13.91
C LEU A 128 -4.88 7.86 12.61
N HIS A 129 -4.41 8.41 11.49
CA HIS A 129 -4.77 7.90 10.17
C HIS A 129 -4.30 6.45 9.94
N TYR A 130 -4.95 5.76 9.01
CA TYR A 130 -4.60 4.38 8.63
C TYR A 130 -3.12 4.21 8.28
N THR A 131 -2.55 5.16 7.53
CA THR A 131 -1.13 5.14 7.13
C THR A 131 -0.20 5.22 8.34
N HIS A 132 -0.54 5.99 9.37
CA HIS A 132 0.21 6.02 10.62
C HIS A 132 0.19 4.65 11.30
N LYS A 133 -1.02 4.09 11.46
CA LYS A 133 -1.21 2.79 12.10
C LYS A 133 -0.46 1.68 11.35
N LEU A 134 -0.53 1.67 10.02
CA LEU A 134 0.19 0.74 9.15
C LEU A 134 1.71 0.89 9.28
N SER A 135 2.23 2.11 9.32
CA SER A 135 3.66 2.34 9.54
C SER A 135 4.11 1.82 10.92
N LEU A 136 3.30 2.02 11.96
CA LEU A 136 3.59 1.61 13.34
C LEU A 136 3.62 0.08 13.51
N THR A 137 3.00 -0.71 12.63
CA THR A 137 3.09 -2.18 12.68
C THR A 137 4.50 -2.71 12.44
N ARG A 138 5.44 -1.85 11.99
CA ARG A 138 6.85 -2.20 11.78
C ARG A 138 7.68 -2.22 13.06
N LEU A 139 7.16 -1.64 14.15
CA LEU A 139 7.80 -1.66 15.46
C LEU A 139 7.24 -2.81 16.32
N PRO A 140 8.01 -3.35 17.28
CA PRO A 140 7.47 -4.25 18.30
C PRO A 140 6.45 -3.55 19.20
N ASN A 141 5.60 -4.32 19.88
CA ASN A 141 4.62 -3.84 20.85
C ASN A 141 5.28 -3.52 22.20
N ASP A 142 6.02 -2.43 22.26
CA ASP A 142 6.77 -1.99 23.45
C ASP A 142 6.49 -0.54 23.84
N GLY A 143 7.20 -0.06 24.87
CA GLY A 143 7.09 1.32 25.37
C GLY A 143 7.50 2.36 24.32
N ALA A 144 8.54 2.09 23.52
CA ALA A 144 9.03 3.04 22.51
C ALA A 144 7.99 3.30 21.41
N LYS A 145 7.27 2.26 20.99
CA LYS A 145 6.11 2.41 20.09
C LYS A 145 5.02 3.28 20.72
N SER A 146 4.68 3.04 21.99
CA SER A 146 3.63 3.79 22.68
C SER A 146 4.00 5.28 22.83
N GLU A 147 5.24 5.59 23.21
CA GLU A 147 5.77 6.96 23.25
C GLU A 147 5.71 7.64 21.89
N LEU A 148 6.11 6.95 20.83
CA LEU A 148 6.06 7.49 19.47
C LEU A 148 4.62 7.79 19.03
N VAL A 149 3.65 6.99 19.47
CA VAL A 149 2.23 7.25 19.22
C VAL A 149 1.76 8.50 19.96
N PHE A 150 2.11 8.67 21.23
CA PHE A 150 1.80 9.88 21.98
C PHE A 150 2.39 11.13 21.33
N ASP A 151 3.65 11.07 20.92
CA ASP A 151 4.30 12.16 20.17
C ASP A 151 3.56 12.44 18.86
N CYS A 152 3.18 11.40 18.12
CA CYS A 152 2.45 11.53 16.86
C CYS A 152 1.11 12.24 17.05
N ILE A 153 0.37 11.92 18.12
CA ILE A 153 -0.91 12.54 18.44
C ILE A 153 -0.72 13.98 18.95
N ARG A 154 0.25 14.19 19.85
CA ARG A 154 0.53 15.51 20.46
C ARG A 154 1.02 16.53 19.44
N GLU A 155 1.93 16.13 18.56
CA GLU A 155 2.58 17.02 17.58
C GLU A 155 1.88 17.00 16.21
N ASN A 156 0.81 16.21 16.06
CA ASN A 156 0.14 15.96 14.78
C ASN A 156 1.13 15.60 13.67
N LEU A 157 2.00 14.61 13.93
CA LEU A 157 3.12 14.29 13.04
C LEU A 157 2.60 13.80 11.67
N PRO A 158 3.11 14.37 10.56
CA PRO A 158 2.84 13.84 9.23
C PRO A 158 3.43 12.43 9.05
N SER A 159 2.78 11.59 8.25
CA SER A 159 3.21 10.20 8.01
C SER A 159 4.68 10.08 7.55
N ARG A 160 5.20 11.07 6.82
CA ARG A 160 6.61 11.09 6.40
C ARG A 160 7.57 11.23 7.59
N LYS A 161 7.28 12.15 8.52
CA LYS A 161 8.11 12.33 9.74
C LYS A 161 8.03 11.12 10.66
N LEU A 162 6.84 10.54 10.80
CA LEU A 162 6.66 9.30 11.55
C LEU A 162 7.51 8.15 10.98
N ASN A 163 7.50 7.96 9.65
CA ASN A 163 8.32 6.91 9.02
C ASN A 163 9.82 7.12 9.23
N LEU A 164 10.30 8.37 9.27
CA LEU A 164 11.70 8.65 9.59
C LEU A 164 12.04 8.23 11.02
N ARG A 165 11.22 8.60 12.01
CA ARG A 165 11.42 8.19 13.41
C ARG A 165 11.36 6.66 13.57
N ILE A 166 10.42 6.00 12.90
CA ILE A 166 10.32 4.52 12.90
C ILE A 166 11.59 3.90 12.33
N ASN A 167 12.09 4.40 11.20
CA ASN A 167 13.31 3.87 10.58
C ASN A 167 14.53 4.07 11.48
N GLU A 168 14.61 5.19 12.19
CA GLU A 168 15.67 5.47 13.15
C GLU A 168 15.63 4.48 14.33
N LEU A 169 14.45 4.27 14.93
CA LEU A 169 14.27 3.27 15.99
C LEU A 169 14.65 1.86 15.51
N ILE A 170 14.20 1.46 14.33
CA ILE A 170 14.57 0.16 13.73
C ILE A 170 16.09 0.06 13.56
N ARG A 171 16.76 1.13 13.12
CA ARG A 171 18.22 1.16 12.95
C ARG A 171 18.95 1.07 14.29
N ILE A 172 18.41 1.66 15.36
CA ILE A 172 19.00 1.59 16.70
C ILE A 172 18.84 0.18 17.27
N SER A 173 17.65 -0.43 17.14
CA SER A 173 17.38 -1.79 17.63
C SER A 173 18.08 -2.88 16.81
N ASN A 174 18.22 -2.66 15.50
CA ASN A 174 18.89 -3.55 14.56
C ASN A 174 19.97 -2.75 13.84
N PRO A 175 21.13 -2.48 14.48
CA PRO A 175 22.21 -1.81 13.81
C PRO A 175 22.56 -2.59 12.54
N PRO A 176 22.71 -1.93 11.39
CA PRO A 176 23.13 -2.62 10.18
C PRO A 176 24.42 -3.38 10.52
N PRO A 177 24.57 -4.63 10.05
CA PRO A 177 25.81 -5.36 10.24
C PRO A 177 26.95 -4.45 9.78
N ALA A 178 28.07 -4.46 10.53
CA ALA A 178 29.25 -3.70 10.13
C ALA A 178 29.50 -3.95 8.64
N ILE A 179 29.69 -2.87 7.88
CA ILE A 179 29.94 -2.96 6.45
C ILE A 179 31.29 -3.66 6.30
N THR A 180 31.27 -4.99 6.24
CA THR A 180 32.45 -5.79 5.95
C THR A 180 32.70 -5.74 4.45
N SER A 181 33.98 -5.83 4.06
CA SER A 181 34.37 -5.93 2.65
C SER A 181 33.62 -7.05 1.94
N GLU A 182 33.35 -8.16 2.64
CA GLU A 182 32.55 -9.30 2.16
C GLU A 182 31.09 -8.94 1.86
N SER A 183 30.45 -8.10 2.70
CA SER A 183 29.08 -7.65 2.49
C SER A 183 28.96 -6.73 1.27
N ILE A 184 29.94 -5.82 1.07
CA ILE A 184 30.00 -4.95 -0.12
C ILE A 184 30.15 -5.80 -1.39
N VAL A 185 31.11 -6.73 -1.39
CA VAL A 185 31.36 -7.62 -2.54
C VAL A 185 30.14 -8.48 -2.84
N GLY A 186 29.50 -9.04 -1.81
CA GLY A 186 28.27 -9.85 -1.97
C GLY A 186 27.07 -9.06 -2.47
N GLN A 187 26.90 -7.80 -2.05
CA GLN A 187 25.86 -6.91 -2.58
C GLN A 187 26.12 -6.53 -4.04
N TYR A 188 27.37 -6.21 -4.38
CA TYR A 188 27.77 -5.91 -5.75
C TYR A 188 27.57 -7.12 -6.68
N ALA A 189 28.02 -8.31 -6.26
CA ALA A 189 27.80 -9.55 -7.01
C ALA A 189 26.31 -9.84 -7.24
N LYS A 190 25.47 -9.71 -6.21
CA LYS A 190 24.01 -9.86 -6.36
C LYS A 190 23.38 -8.82 -7.29
N ALA A 191 23.87 -7.57 -7.28
CA ALA A 191 23.38 -6.53 -8.18
C ALA A 191 23.74 -6.85 -9.63
N VAL A 192 24.97 -7.32 -9.87
CA VAL A 192 25.44 -7.79 -11.19
C VAL A 192 24.64 -9.02 -11.65
N ASP A 193 24.45 -10.02 -10.80
CA ASP A 193 23.65 -11.22 -11.10
C ASP A 193 22.18 -10.88 -11.42
N GLN A 194 21.58 -9.96 -10.69
CA GLN A 194 20.19 -9.53 -10.97
C GLN A 194 20.09 -8.73 -12.27
N PHE A 195 21.12 -7.97 -12.61
CA PHE A 195 21.18 -7.22 -13.86
C PHE A 195 21.36 -8.16 -15.06
N LEU A 196 22.25 -9.15 -14.96
CA LEU A 196 22.53 -10.12 -16.01
C LEU A 196 21.47 -11.22 -16.13
N GLY A 197 20.87 -11.65 -15.01
CA GLY A 197 19.92 -12.76 -14.97
C GLY A 197 18.48 -12.42 -15.35
N LYS A 198 18.14 -11.13 -15.54
CA LYS A 198 16.76 -10.68 -15.84
C LYS A 198 16.52 -10.17 -17.25
N THR A 199 17.54 -10.07 -18.09
CA THR A 199 17.42 -9.61 -19.47
C THR A 199 17.19 -10.79 -20.42
N VAL A 200 16.07 -11.49 -20.25
CA VAL A 200 15.53 -12.31 -21.33
C VAL A 200 14.88 -11.36 -22.32
N MET A 201 15.38 -11.33 -23.56
CA MET A 201 14.74 -10.55 -24.62
C MET A 201 13.29 -11.04 -24.76
N PRO A 202 12.28 -10.17 -24.63
CA PRO A 202 10.88 -10.58 -24.78
C PRO A 202 10.70 -11.33 -26.09
N GLU A 203 9.99 -12.47 -26.08
CA GLU A 203 9.79 -13.30 -27.28
C GLU A 203 9.23 -12.50 -28.46
N PHE A 204 8.42 -11.48 -28.18
CA PHE A 204 7.91 -10.54 -29.18
C PHE A 204 9.02 -9.80 -29.95
N LEU A 205 10.09 -9.36 -29.27
CA LEU A 205 11.23 -8.66 -29.88
C LEU A 205 12.25 -9.63 -30.49
N ALA A 206 12.14 -10.93 -30.20
CA ALA A 206 13.00 -11.96 -30.79
C ALA A 206 12.57 -12.34 -32.22
N ASP A 207 11.31 -12.11 -32.59
CA ASP A 207 10.79 -12.36 -33.93
C ASP A 207 10.86 -11.11 -34.83
N LYS A 208 11.59 -11.23 -35.94
CA LYS A 208 11.74 -10.15 -36.93
C LYS A 208 10.40 -9.72 -37.54
N THR A 209 9.44 -10.63 -37.68
CA THR A 209 8.13 -10.31 -38.26
C THR A 209 7.33 -9.35 -37.39
N ASN A 210 7.45 -9.46 -36.06
CA ASN A 210 6.83 -8.54 -35.10
C ASN A 210 7.51 -7.16 -35.13
N LEU A 211 8.83 -7.11 -35.33
CA LEU A 211 9.56 -5.84 -35.45
C LEU A 211 9.13 -5.04 -36.69
N TYR A 212 8.81 -5.71 -37.81
CA TYR A 212 8.29 -5.04 -39.00
C TYR A 212 6.89 -4.45 -38.83
N GLN A 213 6.11 -4.95 -37.86
CA GLN A 213 4.77 -4.44 -37.55
C GLN A 213 4.80 -3.17 -36.68
N LEU A 214 5.95 -2.83 -36.09
CA LEU A 214 6.11 -1.61 -35.30
C LEU A 214 6.21 -0.38 -36.21
N GLU A 215 5.75 0.77 -35.73
CA GLU A 215 5.97 2.04 -36.39
C GLU A 215 7.46 2.37 -36.47
N ARG A 216 7.90 2.98 -37.57
CA ARG A 216 9.31 3.29 -37.84
C ARG A 216 9.98 4.10 -36.73
N GLU A 217 9.28 5.09 -36.17
CA GLU A 217 9.77 5.90 -35.06
C GLU A 217 10.03 5.05 -33.80
N THR A 218 9.16 4.08 -33.52
CA THR A 218 9.33 3.15 -32.41
C THR A 218 10.51 2.20 -32.65
N GLN A 219 10.72 1.74 -33.90
CA GLN A 219 11.89 0.93 -34.27
C GLN A 219 13.20 1.71 -34.09
N GLU A 220 13.25 2.97 -34.53
CA GLU A 220 14.43 3.84 -34.43
C GLU A 220 14.77 4.15 -32.96
N ARG A 221 13.76 4.42 -32.12
CA ARG A 221 13.95 4.60 -30.67
C ARG A 221 14.48 3.34 -29.98
N LEU A 222 13.92 2.16 -30.30
CA LEU A 222 14.41 0.89 -29.75
C LEU A 222 15.86 0.61 -30.16
N ARG A 223 16.22 0.92 -31.42
CA ARG A 223 17.59 0.81 -31.90
C ARG A 223 18.53 1.73 -31.13
N GLN A 224 18.16 3.00 -30.94
CA GLN A 224 18.98 3.95 -30.22
C GLN A 224 19.19 3.53 -28.75
N GLN A 225 18.12 3.09 -28.10
CA GLN A 225 18.18 2.61 -26.72
C GLN A 225 19.03 1.33 -26.59
N ALA A 226 18.99 0.44 -27.58
CA ALA A 226 19.85 -0.74 -27.61
C ALA A 226 21.34 -0.38 -27.78
N ILE A 227 21.66 0.67 -28.54
CA ILE A 227 23.03 1.19 -28.68
C ILE A 227 23.52 1.74 -27.34
N GLU A 228 22.71 2.58 -26.67
CA GLU A 228 23.06 3.13 -25.35
C GLU A 228 23.29 2.03 -24.30
N TRP A 229 22.47 0.98 -24.31
CA TRP A 229 22.68 -0.18 -23.43
C TRP A 229 23.99 -0.92 -23.75
N ILE A 230 24.37 -1.06 -25.02
CA ILE A 230 25.65 -1.67 -25.40
C ILE A 230 26.81 -0.82 -24.86
N GLU A 231 26.77 0.49 -25.05
CA GLU A 231 27.81 1.40 -24.54
C GLU A 231 27.92 1.33 -23.01
N GLU A 232 26.79 1.30 -22.30
CA GLU A 232 26.79 1.14 -20.84
C GLU A 232 27.36 -0.21 -20.41
N MET A 233 27.03 -1.30 -21.12
CA MET A 233 27.60 -2.63 -20.86
C MET A 233 29.10 -2.67 -21.13
N GLU A 234 29.59 -2.00 -22.18
CA GLU A 234 31.02 -1.90 -22.49
C GLU A 234 31.78 -1.11 -21.43
N ALA A 235 31.23 0.02 -20.98
CA ALA A 235 31.80 0.81 -19.88
C ALA A 235 31.88 -0.01 -18.59
N ARG A 236 30.83 -0.78 -18.26
CA ARG A 236 30.82 -1.70 -17.11
C ARG A 236 31.84 -2.83 -17.27
N ARG A 237 31.95 -3.42 -18.46
CA ARG A 237 32.96 -4.44 -18.77
C ARG A 237 34.37 -3.90 -18.55
N ALA A 238 34.65 -2.67 -18.99
CA ALA A 238 35.93 -2.01 -18.77
C ALA A 238 36.22 -1.80 -17.27
N ALA A 239 35.22 -1.37 -16.50
CA ALA A 239 35.34 -1.24 -15.04
C ALA A 239 35.62 -2.58 -14.35
N CYS A 240 34.97 -3.67 -14.77
CA CYS A 240 35.25 -5.01 -14.26
C CYS A 240 36.67 -5.48 -14.63
N ALA A 241 37.14 -5.20 -15.85
CA ALA A 241 38.50 -5.53 -16.28
C ALA A 241 39.56 -4.78 -15.45
N ASP A 242 39.34 -3.48 -15.20
CA ASP A 242 40.20 -2.69 -14.30
C ASP A 242 40.21 -3.24 -12.87
N LEU A 243 39.04 -3.65 -12.35
CA LEU A 243 38.96 -4.31 -11.04
C LEU A 243 39.75 -5.63 -11.00
N ILE A 244 39.66 -6.45 -12.06
CA ILE A 244 40.42 -7.70 -12.16
C ILE A 244 41.93 -7.40 -12.11
N ILE A 245 42.41 -6.44 -12.90
CA ILE A 245 43.83 -6.04 -12.91
C ILE A 245 44.29 -5.60 -11.52
N ARG A 246 43.49 -4.78 -10.82
CA ARG A 246 43.81 -4.34 -9.45
C ARG A 246 43.82 -5.49 -8.45
N LEU A 247 42.88 -6.43 -8.57
CA LEU A 247 42.85 -7.61 -7.71
C LEU A 247 44.04 -8.53 -7.98
N GLU A 248 44.42 -8.74 -9.24
CA GLU A 248 45.60 -9.50 -9.63
C GLU A 248 46.88 -8.88 -9.06
N ASP A 249 47.01 -7.55 -9.11
CA ASP A 249 48.15 -6.83 -8.52
C ASP A 249 48.21 -6.98 -6.98
N VAL A 250 47.08 -6.82 -6.29
CA VAL A 250 46.98 -7.02 -4.83
C VAL A 250 47.30 -8.46 -4.44
N ILE A 251 46.83 -9.44 -5.22
CA ILE A 251 47.11 -10.87 -4.99
C ILE A 251 48.59 -11.17 -5.23
N ALA A 252 49.22 -10.57 -6.25
CA ALA A 252 50.64 -10.73 -6.52
C ALA A 252 51.52 -10.06 -5.45
N HIS A 253 51.03 -9.01 -4.79
CA HIS A 253 51.79 -8.17 -3.86
C HIS A 253 51.10 -8.00 -2.48
N PRO A 254 50.85 -9.08 -1.71
CA PRO A 254 49.92 -9.07 -0.56
C PRO A 254 50.34 -8.25 0.68
N ASN A 255 51.55 -7.67 0.72
CA ASN A 255 52.09 -6.94 1.88
C ASN A 255 52.78 -5.61 1.51
N SER A 256 52.37 -4.97 0.40
CA SER A 256 52.89 -3.67 -0.04
C SER A 256 52.07 -2.51 0.49
#